data_AF-A0A5K1DX59-F1
#
_entry.id   AF-A0A5K1DX59-F1
#
_cell.length_a   1.000
_cell.length_b   1.000
_cell.length_c   1.000
_cell.angle_alpha   90.00
_cell.angle_beta   90.00
_cell.angle_gamma   90.00
#
_symmetry.space_group_name_H-M   'P 1'
#
loop_
_entity.id
_entity.type
_entity.pdbx_description
1 polymer ?
#
loop_
_entity_poly.entity_id
_entity_poly.type
_entity_poly.pdbx_seq_one_letter_code
_entity_poly.pdbx_strand_id
1 'polypeptide(L)'
;MPQAFSTRWCPTSEQLMILEDMYRGGIRTPNALQIQQITAYLSFYGKIEGKNVFYWFQNHKARERQKLRRKMSMHLHRHFHVDRAAANLGHVKQNQHFFPNHVQ
;
A
#
# COMPACT_ATOMS: atom_id res chain seq x y z
N MET A 1 29.85 -11.82 -24.24
CA MET A 1 29.02 -10.69 -23.76
C MET A 1 29.41 -10.37 -22.33
N PRO A 2 29.86 -9.15 -22.00
CA PRO A 2 30.19 -8.84 -20.61
C PRO A 2 28.90 -8.77 -19.79
N GLN A 3 28.85 -9.51 -18.69
CA GLN A 3 27.71 -9.53 -17.77
C GLN A 3 27.56 -8.15 -17.13
N ALA A 4 26.40 -7.50 -17.34
CA ALA A 4 26.06 -6.29 -16.62
C ALA A 4 25.89 -6.64 -15.13
N PHE A 5 26.87 -6.29 -14.31
CA PHE A 5 26.74 -6.37 -12.85
C PHE A 5 25.53 -5.55 -12.43
N SER A 6 24.54 -6.20 -11.83
CA SER A 6 23.38 -5.51 -11.28
C SER A 6 23.86 -4.53 -10.21
N THR A 7 23.88 -3.23 -10.54
CA THR A 7 24.22 -2.12 -9.65
C THR A 7 23.06 -1.81 -8.70
N ARG A 8 22.35 -2.84 -8.23
CA ARG A 8 21.20 -2.70 -7.34
C ARG A 8 21.71 -2.16 -6.01
N TRP A 9 21.18 -1.02 -5.61
CA TRP A 9 21.49 -0.44 -4.32
C TRP A 9 20.97 -1.35 -3.20
N CYS A 10 21.88 -1.74 -2.31
CA CYS A 10 21.59 -2.44 -1.06
C CYS A 10 21.71 -1.42 0.08
N PRO A 11 20.59 -0.78 0.51
CA PRO A 11 20.63 0.22 1.56
C PRO A 11 21.05 -0.40 2.89
N THR A 12 21.81 0.35 3.69
CA THR A 12 22.08 -0.01 5.08
C THR A 12 20.89 0.34 5.98
N SER A 13 20.82 -0.26 7.16
CA SER A 13 19.77 0.01 8.15
C SER A 13 19.72 1.50 8.52
N GLU A 14 20.89 2.11 8.69
CA GLU A 14 21.06 3.53 9.02
C GLU A 14 20.55 4.43 7.90
N GLN A 15 20.85 4.09 6.64
CA GLN A 15 20.33 4.84 5.49
C GLN A 15 18.80 4.80 5.43
N LEU A 16 18.20 3.64 5.71
CA LEU A 16 16.73 3.51 5.74
C LEU A 16 16.12 4.31 6.88
N MET A 17 16.68 4.23 8.09
CA MET A 17 16.21 4.96 9.27
C MET A 17 16.20 6.47 9.01
N ILE A 18 17.31 7.02 8.50
CA ILE A 18 17.43 8.45 8.19
C ILE A 18 16.41 8.88 7.13
N LEU A 19 16.24 8.09 6.05
CA LEU A 19 15.26 8.39 5.00
C LEU A 19 13.82 8.36 5.54
N GLU A 20 13.50 7.40 6.42
CA GLU A 20 12.19 7.32 7.09
C GLU A 20 11.94 8.52 8.01
N ASP A 21 12.92 8.92 8.80
CA ASP A 21 12.80 10.08 9.69
C ASP A 21 12.58 11.38 8.91
N MET A 22 13.35 11.60 7.84
CA MET A 22 13.13 12.74 6.95
C MET A 22 11.72 12.75 6.34
N TYR A 23 11.23 11.58 5.95
CA TYR A 23 9.89 11.42 5.38
C TYR A 23 8.79 11.75 6.39
N ARG A 24 8.92 11.22 7.61
CA ARG A 24 8.00 11.49 8.74
C ARG A 24 8.07 12.95 9.17
N GLY A 25 9.24 13.57 9.10
CA GLY A 25 9.48 14.99 9.35
C GLY A 25 8.93 15.94 8.27
N GLY A 26 8.30 15.42 7.22
CA GLY A 26 7.55 16.21 6.24
C GLY A 26 8.22 16.35 4.86
N ILE A 27 9.45 15.87 4.68
CA ILE A 27 10.09 15.86 3.35
C ILE A 27 9.48 14.71 2.53
N ARG A 28 8.44 15.00 1.74
CA ARG A 28 7.77 13.96 0.91
C ARG A 28 8.09 14.04 -0.58
N THR A 29 8.57 15.20 -1.01
CA THR A 29 8.95 15.52 -2.41
C THR A 29 10.20 16.39 -2.40
N PRO A 30 11.38 15.80 -2.11
CA PRO A 30 12.61 16.57 -2.12
C PRO A 30 12.88 17.11 -3.53
N ASN A 31 13.30 18.37 -3.61
CA ASN A 31 13.76 18.97 -4.87
C ASN A 31 15.19 18.46 -5.23
N ALA A 32 15.71 18.86 -6.38
CA ALA A 32 17.02 18.40 -6.86
C ALA A 32 18.17 18.71 -5.89
N LEU A 33 18.18 19.91 -5.29
CA LEU A 33 19.20 20.32 -4.31
C LEU A 33 19.10 19.48 -3.04
N GLN A 34 17.89 19.26 -2.53
CA GLN A 34 17.67 18.40 -1.36
C GLN A 34 18.09 16.95 -1.63
N ILE A 35 17.83 16.42 -2.83
CA ILE A 35 18.30 15.08 -3.21
C ILE A 35 19.83 15.02 -3.15
N GLN A 36 20.53 16.03 -3.67
CA GLN A 36 22.00 16.07 -3.59
C GLN A 36 22.48 16.13 -2.14
N GLN A 37 21.89 16.99 -1.30
CA GLN A 37 22.26 17.12 0.12
C GLN A 37 22.01 15.83 0.90
N ILE A 38 20.85 15.21 0.71
CA ILE A 38 20.49 13.93 1.35
C ILE A 38 21.44 12.83 0.87
N THR A 39 21.76 12.78 -0.43
CA THR A 39 22.70 11.78 -0.97
C THR A 39 24.09 11.96 -0.36
N ALA A 40 24.59 13.19 -0.28
CA ALA A 40 25.88 13.48 0.33
C ALA A 40 25.91 13.03 1.80
N TYR A 41 24.87 13.36 2.57
CA TYR A 41 24.76 12.92 3.97
C TYR A 41 24.66 11.39 4.11
N LEU A 42 23.86 10.72 3.28
CA LEU A 42 23.70 9.26 3.34
C LEU A 42 24.94 8.50 2.88
N SER A 43 25.83 9.14 2.11
CA SER A 43 27.08 8.53 1.63
C SER A 43 28.05 8.19 2.76
N PHE A 44 27.96 8.88 3.91
CA PHE A 44 28.72 8.53 5.12
C PHE A 44 28.35 7.16 5.71
N TYR A 45 27.17 6.63 5.36
CA TYR A 45 26.64 5.37 5.89
C TYR A 45 26.65 4.22 4.86
N GLY A 46 27.25 4.44 3.68
CA GLY A 46 27.36 3.44 2.64
C GLY A 46 27.17 4.00 1.23
N LYS A 47 27.47 3.18 0.21
CA LYS A 47 27.36 3.59 -1.20
C LYS A 47 25.92 3.93 -1.56
N ILE A 48 25.71 5.14 -2.08
CA ILE A 48 24.40 5.64 -2.52
C ILE A 48 24.59 6.63 -3.69
N GLU A 49 23.57 6.76 -4.53
CA GLU A 49 23.49 7.72 -5.63
C GLU A 49 22.18 8.50 -5.55
N GLY A 50 22.11 9.69 -6.15
CA GLY A 50 20.91 10.54 -6.12
C GLY A 50 19.65 9.86 -6.64
N LYS A 51 19.78 8.97 -7.64
CA LYS A 51 18.66 8.18 -8.16
C LYS A 51 18.04 7.27 -7.10
N ASN A 52 18.85 6.76 -6.17
CA ASN A 52 18.38 5.89 -5.10
C ASN A 52 17.48 6.67 -4.13
N VAL A 53 17.92 7.88 -3.74
CA VAL A 53 17.14 8.79 -2.89
C VAL A 53 15.84 9.18 -3.60
N PHE A 54 15.93 9.64 -4.85
CA PHE A 54 14.75 9.98 -5.66
C PHE A 54 13.72 8.84 -5.71
N TYR A 55 14.15 7.63 -6.08
CA TYR A 55 13.27 6.49 -6.16
C TYR A 55 12.76 6.02 -4.81
N TRP A 56 13.53 6.14 -3.74
CA TRP A 56 13.07 5.79 -2.41
C TRP A 56 11.86 6.66 -2.00
N PHE A 57 11.93 7.98 -2.20
CA PHE A 57 10.82 8.89 -1.91
C PHE A 57 9.60 8.65 -2.83
N GLN A 58 9.83 8.39 -4.12
CA GLN A 58 8.75 8.03 -5.05
C GLN A 58 8.07 6.71 -4.66
N ASN A 59 8.86 5.67 -4.37
CA ASN A 59 8.38 4.35 -3.97
C ASN A 59 7.62 4.40 -2.65
N HIS A 60 8.07 5.19 -1.68
CA HIS A 60 7.35 5.38 -0.42
C HIS A 60 5.94 5.93 -0.65
N LYS A 61 5.82 7.01 -1.44
CA LYS A 61 4.50 7.55 -1.82
C LYS A 61 3.65 6.56 -2.61
N ALA A 62 4.28 5.80 -3.52
CA ALA A 62 3.57 4.78 -4.29
C ALA A 62 3.01 3.68 -3.38
N ARG A 63 3.79 3.21 -2.39
CA ARG A 63 3.35 2.21 -1.40
C ARG A 63 2.23 2.74 -0.52
N GLU A 64 2.31 3.98 -0.05
CA GLU A 64 1.23 4.65 0.72
C GLU A 64 -0.08 4.67 -0.07
N ARG A 65 -0.03 5.13 -1.33
CA ARG A 65 -1.19 5.15 -2.22
C ARG A 65 -1.72 3.76 -2.52
N GLN A 66 -0.84 2.78 -2.70
CA GLN A 66 -1.24 1.39 -2.92
C GLN A 66 -1.94 0.80 -1.68
N LYS A 67 -1.44 1.08 -0.48
CA LYS A 67 -2.11 0.68 0.78
C LYS A 67 -3.51 1.27 0.87
N LEU A 68 -3.69 2.54 0.53
CA LEU A 68 -5.01 3.18 0.51
C LEU A 68 -5.95 2.51 -0.51
N ARG A 69 -5.49 2.27 -1.74
CA ARG A 69 -6.27 1.58 -2.78
C ARG A 69 -6.70 0.18 -2.36
N ARG A 70 -5.81 -0.60 -1.74
CA ARG A 70 -6.13 -1.94 -1.21
C ARG A 70 -7.20 -1.86 -0.12
N LYS A 71 -7.09 -0.93 0.82
CA LYS A 71 -8.12 -0.70 1.85
C LYS A 71 -9.49 -0.38 1.25
N MET A 72 -9.52 0.51 0.26
CA MET A 72 -10.75 0.88 -0.44
C MET A 72 -11.36 -0.31 -1.21
N SER A 73 -10.53 -1.08 -1.92
CA SER A 73 -10.97 -2.28 -2.64
C SER A 73 -11.53 -3.35 -1.69
N MET A 74 -10.88 -3.60 -0.54
CA MET A 74 -11.40 -4.53 0.47
C MET A 74 -12.72 -4.06 1.07
N HIS A 75 -12.85 -2.76 1.34
CA HIS A 75 -14.08 -2.18 1.84
C HIS A 75 -15.22 -2.34 0.84
N LEU A 76 -14.98 -2.03 -0.43
CA LEU A 76 -15.95 -2.19 -1.51
C LEU A 76 -16.37 -3.66 -1.67
N HIS A 77 -15.42 -4.60 -1.67
CA HIS A 77 -15.70 -6.03 -1.72
C HIS A 77 -16.57 -6.49 -0.54
N ARG A 78 -16.28 -6.01 0.69
CA ARG A 78 -17.10 -6.29 1.87
C ARG A 78 -18.54 -5.78 1.69
N HIS A 79 -18.71 -4.55 1.20
CA HIS A 79 -20.04 -3.98 0.95
C HIS A 79 -20.86 -4.83 -0.01
N PHE A 80 -20.29 -5.20 -1.17
CA PHE A 80 -20.98 -6.07 -2.13
C PHE A 80 -21.36 -7.45 -1.55
N HIS A 81 -20.53 -8.04 -0.70
CA HIS A 81 -20.86 -9.31 -0.04
C HIS A 81 -21.98 -9.18 1.00
N VAL A 82 -22.00 -8.08 1.77
CA VAL A 82 -23.06 -7.80 2.75
C VAL A 82 -24.40 -7.55 2.05
N ASP A 83 -24.41 -6.74 0.99
CA ASP A 83 -25.63 -6.45 0.21
C ASP A 83 -26.21 -7.73 -0.42
N ARG A 84 -25.35 -8.63 -0.92
CA ARG A 84 -25.77 -9.92 -1.49
C ARG A 84 -26.28 -10.91 -0.43
N ALA A 85 -25.74 -10.87 0.79
CA ALA A 85 -26.23 -11.68 1.91
C ALA A 85 -27.58 -11.16 2.43
N ALA A 86 -27.75 -9.84 2.54
CA ALA A 86 -29.00 -9.21 2.93
C ALA A 86 -30.12 -9.49 1.92
N ALA A 87 -29.82 -9.47 0.61
CA ALA A 87 -30.77 -9.84 -0.44
C ALA A 87 -31.24 -11.31 -0.35
N ASN A 88 -30.37 -12.24 0.06
CA ASN A 88 -30.76 -13.64 0.28
C ASN A 88 -31.62 -13.84 1.53
N LEU A 89 -31.35 -13.08 2.61
CA LEU A 89 -32.13 -13.17 3.84
C LEU A 89 -33.58 -12.66 3.67
N GLY A 90 -33.80 -11.72 2.73
CA GLY A 90 -35.13 -11.23 2.37
C GLY A 90 -36.01 -12.25 1.63
N HIS A 91 -35.42 -13.29 1.03
CA HIS A 91 -36.15 -14.31 0.26
C HIS A 91 -36.61 -15.52 1.10
N VAL A 92 -36.05 -15.71 2.30
CA VAL A 92 -36.32 -16.87 3.18
C VAL A 92 -37.58 -16.69 4.06
N LYS A 93 -38.24 -15.53 4.04
CA LYS A 93 -39.44 -15.29 4.88
C LYS A 93 -40.79 -15.65 4.24
N GLN A 94 -40.83 -16.15 3.00
CA GLN A 94 -42.11 -16.39 2.30
C GLN A 94 -42.57 -17.86 2.23
N ASN A 95 -41.78 -18.82 2.75
CA ASN A 95 -42.09 -20.26 2.69
C ASN A 95 -42.57 -20.88 4.02
N GLN A 96 -43.38 -20.17 4.83
CA GLN A 96 -43.93 -20.73 6.09
C GLN A 96 -45.46 -20.80 6.21
N HIS A 97 -46.23 -20.57 5.15
CA HIS A 97 -47.69 -20.68 5.24
C HIS A 97 -48.29 -21.46 4.08
N PHE A 98 -48.54 -22.76 4.26
CA PHE A 98 -49.81 -23.41 3.90
C PHE A 98 -49.80 -24.89 4.27
N PHE A 99 -50.61 -25.31 5.25
CA PHE A 99 -51.38 -26.57 5.25
C PHE A 99 -52.42 -26.50 6.38
N PRO A 100 -53.72 -26.27 6.10
CA PRO A 100 -54.77 -26.56 7.06
C PRO A 100 -55.21 -28.02 6.90
N ASN A 101 -55.03 -28.82 7.95
CA ASN A 101 -55.71 -30.12 8.08
C ASN A 101 -57.19 -29.87 8.37
N HIS A 102 -58.07 -30.36 7.50
CA HIS A 102 -59.49 -30.44 7.77
C HIS A 102 -59.85 -31.90 8.05
N VAL A 103 -60.34 -32.17 9.26
CA VAL A 103 -60.81 -33.48 9.70
C VAL A 103 -62.26 -33.30 10.15
N GLN A 104 -63.20 -33.88 9.40
CA GLN A 104 -64.40 -34.52 9.91
C GLN A 104 -64.92 -35.51 8.87
#